data_AF-A0A521HTF4-F1
#
_entry.id   AF-A0A521HTF4-F1
#
_cell.length_a   1.000
_cell.length_b   1.000
_cell.length_c   1.000
_cell.angle_alpha   90.00
_cell.angle_beta   90.00
_cell.angle_gamma   90.00
#
_symmetry.space_group_name_H-M   'P 1'
#
loop_
_entity.id
_entity.type
_entity.pdbx_description
1 polymer ?
#
loop_
_entity_poly.entity_id
_entity_poly.type
_entity_poly.pdbx_seq_one_letter_code
_entity_poly.pdbx_strand_id
1 'polypeptide(L)'
;MNRRNFLHSCLQAGLGAGAAAAMGRLNLMQAAMAASSGVGDYKALVCVFLAGGNDGFNMVVPTDSYFSTYAATRASLANEQASLLALSAAAPPAGEGEAYGLHAGMEGLQSLFNSSNAAVLANVGTLVVPTSQVAYRNGSVPLPPHLFSHNDQQALWQSPSASAVSQQGWLGRVMELVAGQNTQSLLPSAICLTDQSLLLTGSTQLPYGL
;
A
#
# COMPACT_ATOMS: atom_id res chain seq x y z
N MET A 1 34.83 -3.18 -19.24
CA MET A 1 33.51 -2.84 -18.64
C MET A 1 33.76 -1.98 -17.42
N ASN A 2 33.22 -0.76 -17.35
CA ASN A 2 33.57 0.22 -16.31
C ASN A 2 32.64 0.04 -15.09
N ARG A 3 33.17 -0.07 -13.86
CA ARG A 3 32.39 -0.33 -12.62
C ARG A 3 31.23 0.65 -12.45
N ARG A 4 31.42 1.92 -12.85
CA ARG A 4 30.39 2.96 -12.80
C ARG A 4 29.22 2.69 -13.75
N ASN A 5 29.49 2.11 -14.93
CA ASN A 5 28.45 1.80 -15.91
C ASN A 5 27.69 0.53 -15.50
N PHE A 6 28.35 -0.45 -14.88
CA PHE A 6 27.69 -1.63 -14.31
C PHE A 6 26.72 -1.26 -13.17
N LEU A 7 27.14 -0.38 -12.25
CA LEU A 7 26.28 0.10 -11.16
C LEU A 7 25.10 0.95 -11.68
N HIS A 8 25.33 1.79 -12.69
CA HIS A 8 24.25 2.52 -13.36
C HIS A 8 23.22 1.58 -14.01
N SER A 9 23.67 0.52 -14.69
CA SER A 9 22.78 -0.47 -15.33
C SER A 9 22.00 -1.31 -14.31
N CYS A 10 22.60 -1.67 -13.15
CA CYS A 10 21.90 -2.38 -12.07
C CYS A 10 20.84 -1.51 -11.38
N LEU A 11 21.11 -0.21 -11.17
CA LEU A 11 20.14 0.73 -10.57
C LEU A 11 18.97 1.03 -11.52
N GLN A 12 19.20 1.09 -12.83
CA GLN A 12 18.14 1.25 -13.83
C GLN A 12 17.26 0.00 -13.97
N ALA A 13 17.84 -1.20 -13.85
CA ALA A 13 17.08 -2.46 -13.88
C ALA A 13 16.25 -2.69 -12.61
N GLY A 14 16.76 -2.30 -11.43
CA GLY A 14 16.06 -2.47 -10.15
C GLY A 14 14.86 -1.55 -9.95
N LEU A 15 14.94 -0.30 -10.44
CA LEU A 15 13.82 0.65 -10.40
C LEU A 15 12.79 0.40 -11.51
N GLY A 16 13.21 -0.22 -12.62
CA GLY A 16 12.33 -0.59 -13.73
C GLY A 16 11.48 -1.82 -13.43
N ALA A 17 12.01 -2.84 -12.75
CA ALA A 17 11.32 -4.11 -12.55
C ALA A 17 10.07 -4.00 -11.65
N GLY A 18 10.10 -3.19 -10.59
CA GLY A 18 8.95 -3.00 -9.69
C GLY A 18 7.82 -2.19 -10.33
N ALA A 19 8.16 -1.09 -11.03
CA ALA A 19 7.20 -0.28 -11.75
C ALA A 19 6.69 -0.98 -13.03
N ALA A 20 7.53 -1.74 -13.74
CA ALA A 20 7.12 -2.54 -14.89
C ALA A 20 6.34 -3.79 -14.50
N ALA A 21 6.57 -4.38 -13.32
CA ALA A 21 5.72 -5.44 -12.78
C ALA A 21 4.35 -4.89 -12.34
N ALA A 22 4.31 -3.70 -11.74
CA ALA A 22 3.05 -3.01 -11.40
C ALA A 22 2.28 -2.57 -12.66
N MET A 23 2.95 -1.94 -13.64
CA MET A 23 2.37 -1.58 -14.94
C MET A 23 2.01 -2.82 -15.77
N GLY A 24 2.81 -3.88 -15.70
CA GLY A 24 2.55 -5.16 -16.35
C GLY A 24 1.32 -5.86 -15.76
N ARG A 25 1.12 -5.79 -14.44
CA ARG A 25 -0.09 -6.27 -13.75
C ARG A 25 -1.31 -5.41 -14.04
N LEU A 26 -1.15 -4.09 -14.19
CA LEU A 26 -2.22 -3.19 -14.62
C LEU A 26 -2.60 -3.41 -16.10
N ASN A 27 -1.63 -3.67 -16.98
CA ASN A 27 -1.87 -4.03 -18.37
C ASN A 27 -2.50 -5.43 -18.50
N LEU A 28 -2.12 -6.38 -17.62
CA LEU A 28 -2.80 -7.67 -17.50
C LEU A 28 -4.22 -7.51 -16.97
N MET A 29 -4.45 -6.60 -16.02
CA MET A 29 -5.79 -6.28 -15.53
C MET A 29 -6.60 -5.60 -16.63
N GLN A 30 -6.04 -4.67 -17.40
CA GLN A 30 -6.68 -4.05 -18.55
C GLN A 30 -7.01 -5.08 -19.64
N ALA A 31 -6.11 -6.02 -19.92
CA ALA A 31 -6.33 -7.12 -20.87
C ALA A 31 -7.36 -8.14 -20.35
N ALA A 32 -7.34 -8.45 -19.04
CA ALA A 32 -8.34 -9.30 -18.40
C ALA A 32 -9.73 -8.63 -18.37
N MET A 33 -9.79 -7.31 -18.22
CA MET A 33 -11.01 -6.51 -18.28
C MET A 33 -11.54 -6.33 -19.72
N ALA A 34 -10.66 -6.35 -20.72
CA ALA A 34 -11.03 -6.36 -22.14
C ALA A 34 -11.46 -7.77 -22.62
N ALA A 35 -10.96 -8.81 -21.96
CA ALA A 35 -11.32 -10.21 -22.22
C ALA A 35 -12.48 -10.72 -21.33
N SER A 36 -12.87 -10.00 -20.27
CA SER A 36 -13.95 -10.42 -19.40
C SER A 36 -15.30 -10.18 -20.06
N SER A 37 -15.78 -11.23 -20.72
CA SER A 37 -17.21 -11.57 -20.68
C SER A 37 -17.64 -11.51 -19.21
N GLY A 38 -18.74 -10.82 -18.91
CA GLY A 38 -19.13 -10.31 -17.59
C GLY A 38 -18.71 -11.14 -16.38
N VAL A 39 -18.30 -10.47 -15.31
CA VAL A 39 -17.94 -11.09 -14.03
C VAL A 39 -19.15 -11.90 -13.52
N GLY A 40 -19.08 -13.22 -13.59
CA GLY A 40 -20.22 -14.10 -13.26
C GLY A 40 -20.60 -14.11 -11.78
N ASP A 41 -19.69 -13.70 -10.90
CA ASP A 41 -19.87 -13.68 -9.45
C ASP A 41 -19.68 -12.27 -8.88
N TYR A 42 -20.38 -11.97 -7.79
CA TYR A 42 -20.20 -10.71 -7.06
C TYR A 42 -18.75 -10.56 -6.55
N LYS A 43 -18.15 -9.39 -6.78
CA LYS A 43 -16.84 -9.00 -6.26
C LYS A 43 -16.97 -7.64 -5.57
N ALA A 44 -16.37 -7.52 -4.39
CA ALA A 44 -16.28 -6.28 -3.64
C ALA A 44 -14.86 -6.08 -3.12
N LEU A 45 -14.42 -4.83 -3.11
CA LEU A 45 -13.22 -4.40 -2.42
C LEU A 45 -13.63 -3.64 -1.16
N VAL A 46 -13.18 -4.11 0.00
CA VAL A 46 -13.39 -3.43 1.28
C VAL A 46 -12.08 -2.75 1.68
N CYS A 47 -12.09 -1.43 1.75
CA CYS A 47 -10.96 -0.63 2.22
C CYS A 47 -11.23 -0.16 3.65
N VAL A 48 -10.39 -0.60 4.59
CA VAL A 48 -10.43 -0.14 5.98
C VAL A 48 -9.34 0.88 6.17
N PHE A 49 -9.72 2.11 6.51
CA PHE A 49 -8.79 3.19 6.80
C PHE A 49 -8.88 3.58 8.28
N LEU A 50 -7.75 3.51 9.00
CA LEU A 50 -7.72 3.62 10.46
C LEU A 50 -7.49 5.04 11.00
N ALA A 51 -7.42 6.06 10.12
CA ALA A 51 -7.29 7.48 10.47
C ALA A 51 -6.21 7.81 11.52
N GLY A 52 -5.07 7.09 11.50
CA GLY A 52 -3.95 7.29 12.43
C GLY A 52 -4.04 6.48 13.73
N GLY A 53 -5.13 5.74 13.99
CA GLY A 53 -5.29 4.90 15.18
C GLY A 53 -4.47 3.61 15.19
N ASN A 54 -3.46 3.50 14.32
CA ASN A 54 -2.70 2.28 14.13
C ASN A 54 -1.20 2.48 14.37
N ASP A 55 -0.64 1.70 15.28
CA ASP A 55 0.80 1.59 15.49
C ASP A 55 1.37 0.43 14.66
N GLY A 56 1.67 0.71 13.39
CA GLY A 56 2.15 -0.31 12.45
C GLY A 56 3.45 -1.00 12.90
N PHE A 57 4.32 -0.31 13.65
CA PHE A 57 5.55 -0.89 14.19
C PHE A 57 5.29 -1.91 15.29
N ASN A 58 4.15 -1.83 15.99
CA ASN A 58 3.74 -2.84 16.96
C ASN A 58 2.79 -3.90 16.36
N MET A 59 2.26 -3.69 15.14
CA MET A 59 1.52 -4.72 14.39
C MET A 59 2.43 -5.75 13.75
N VAL A 60 3.49 -5.32 13.06
CA VAL A 60 4.41 -6.18 12.29
C VAL A 60 5.81 -5.94 12.81
N VAL A 61 6.35 -6.91 13.53
CA VAL A 61 7.58 -6.76 14.31
C VAL A 61 8.64 -7.73 13.79
N PRO A 62 9.90 -7.30 13.55
CA PRO A 62 10.97 -8.22 13.19
C PRO A 62 11.24 -9.18 14.35
N THR A 63 11.37 -10.48 14.07
CA THR A 63 11.62 -11.54 15.06
C THR A 63 13.01 -12.16 14.93
N ASP A 64 13.85 -11.63 14.05
CA ASP A 64 15.23 -12.04 13.82
C ASP A 64 16.24 -11.13 14.55
N SER A 65 17.45 -10.98 14.00
CA SER A 65 18.49 -10.10 14.55
C SER A 65 18.06 -8.64 14.72
N TYR A 66 17.08 -8.18 13.94
CA TYR A 66 16.58 -6.80 14.00
C TYR A 66 15.64 -6.55 15.19
N PHE A 67 15.15 -7.59 15.89
CA PHE A 67 14.30 -7.42 17.08
C PHE A 67 14.95 -6.53 18.14
N SER A 68 16.27 -6.67 18.36
CA SER A 68 17.00 -5.85 19.33
C SER A 68 16.96 -4.34 19.02
N THR A 69 17.03 -3.99 17.73
CA THR A 69 16.93 -2.59 17.28
C THR A 69 15.51 -2.07 17.46
N TYR A 70 14.50 -2.89 17.13
CA TYR A 70 13.10 -2.59 17.39
C TYR A 70 12.87 -2.33 18.90
N ALA A 71 13.29 -3.25 19.77
CA ALA A 71 13.08 -3.14 21.20
C ALA A 71 13.77 -1.89 21.80
N ALA A 72 15.00 -1.59 21.38
CA ALA A 72 15.70 -0.38 21.79
C ALA A 72 15.01 0.91 21.32
N THR A 73 14.48 0.92 20.10
CA THR A 73 13.80 2.10 19.52
C THR A 73 12.44 2.34 20.17
N ARG A 74 11.72 1.27 20.51
CA ARG A 74 10.36 1.32 21.08
C ARG A 74 10.35 1.46 22.60
N ALA A 75 11.46 1.13 23.28
CA ALA A 75 11.60 1.17 24.72
C ALA A 75 10.43 0.46 25.43
N SER A 76 9.72 1.14 26.33
CA SER A 76 8.60 0.56 27.09
C SER A 76 7.37 0.17 26.25
N LEU A 77 7.34 0.54 24.97
CA LEU A 77 6.26 0.18 24.04
C LEU A 77 6.58 -1.07 23.21
N ALA A 78 7.76 -1.67 23.40
CA ALA A 78 8.16 -2.88 22.68
C ALA A 78 7.34 -4.09 23.15
N ASN A 79 6.86 -4.89 22.19
CA ASN A 79 6.30 -6.20 22.49
C ASN A 79 7.40 -7.18 22.88
N GLU A 80 7.10 -8.09 23.80
CA GLU A 80 7.99 -9.22 24.09
C GLU A 80 8.13 -10.12 22.86
N GLN A 81 9.34 -10.51 22.48
CA GLN A 81 9.57 -11.30 21.26
C GLN A 81 8.78 -12.63 21.28
N ALA A 82 8.68 -13.25 22.46
CA ALA A 82 7.99 -14.52 22.66
C ALA A 82 6.46 -14.42 22.56
N SER A 83 5.87 -13.22 22.66
CA SER A 83 4.42 -13.02 22.51
C SER A 83 3.99 -12.77 21.06
N LEU A 84 4.94 -12.61 20.14
CA LEU A 84 4.66 -12.34 18.74
C LEU A 84 4.23 -13.61 18.00
N LEU A 85 3.18 -13.46 17.20
CA LEU A 85 2.64 -14.50 16.35
C LEU A 85 3.49 -14.64 15.09
N ALA A 86 4.29 -15.69 14.99
CA ALA A 86 5.20 -15.90 13.86
C ALA A 86 4.46 -15.92 12.51
N LEU A 87 5.00 -15.19 11.53
CA LEU A 87 4.53 -15.24 10.15
C LEU A 87 5.32 -16.31 9.38
N SER A 88 4.64 -17.37 8.98
CA SER A 88 5.19 -18.41 8.11
C SER A 88 4.80 -18.08 6.67
N ALA A 89 5.62 -17.29 5.99
CA ALA A 89 5.40 -17.01 4.59
C ALA A 89 5.70 -18.27 3.75
N ALA A 90 4.82 -18.67 2.83
CA ALA A 90 5.08 -19.77 1.89
C ALA A 90 6.26 -19.47 0.95
N ALA A 91 6.55 -18.18 0.74
CA ALA A 91 7.78 -17.65 0.18
C ALA A 91 8.20 -16.45 1.03
N PRO A 92 9.49 -16.28 1.38
CA PRO A 92 9.94 -15.14 2.16
C PRO A 92 9.47 -13.83 1.48
N PRO A 93 9.08 -12.79 2.26
CA PRO A 93 8.77 -11.48 1.70
C PRO A 93 9.90 -11.05 0.75
N ALA A 94 9.60 -10.24 -0.27
CA ALA A 94 10.58 -9.82 -1.27
C ALA A 94 11.75 -8.95 -0.73
N GLY A 95 11.97 -8.93 0.58
CA GLY A 95 13.15 -8.39 1.26
C GLY A 95 13.85 -9.49 2.05
N GLU A 96 15.10 -9.78 1.67
CA GLU A 96 16.21 -10.24 2.51
C GLU A 96 16.03 -11.44 3.48
N GLY A 97 14.96 -12.23 3.39
CA GLY A 97 14.79 -13.43 4.23
C GLY A 97 14.57 -13.15 5.72
N GLU A 98 14.13 -11.93 6.04
CA GLU A 98 13.88 -11.46 7.40
C GLU A 98 12.64 -12.13 8.00
N ALA A 99 12.71 -12.48 9.29
CA ALA A 99 11.60 -13.10 10.00
C ALA A 99 10.76 -12.01 10.69
N TYR A 100 9.44 -12.12 10.57
CA TYR A 100 8.49 -11.21 11.19
C TYR A 100 7.44 -11.96 12.01
N GLY A 101 6.85 -11.25 12.97
CA GLY A 101 5.70 -11.69 13.73
C GLY A 101 4.64 -10.60 13.82
N LEU A 102 3.39 -11.01 14.00
CA LEU A 102 2.28 -10.11 14.29
C LEU A 102 2.07 -9.95 15.79
N HIS A 103 1.45 -8.84 16.19
CA HIS A 103 0.96 -8.64 17.54
C HIS A 103 0.04 -9.79 18.01
N ALA A 104 0.09 -10.16 19.30
CA ALA A 104 -0.67 -11.27 19.88
C ALA A 104 -2.18 -11.21 19.61
N GLY A 105 -2.75 -10.00 19.52
CA GLY A 105 -4.18 -9.78 19.22
C GLY A 105 -4.58 -10.01 17.75
N MET A 106 -3.68 -10.47 16.88
CA MET A 106 -3.90 -10.54 15.42
C MET A 106 -3.95 -11.97 14.87
N GLU A 107 -4.37 -12.95 15.68
CA GLU A 107 -4.44 -14.38 15.30
C GLU A 107 -5.20 -14.62 13.98
N GLY A 108 -6.30 -13.89 13.75
CA GLY A 108 -7.07 -13.97 12.51
C GLY A 108 -6.26 -13.53 11.28
N LEU A 109 -5.51 -12.43 11.37
CA LEU A 109 -4.65 -11.96 10.28
C LEU A 109 -3.43 -12.86 10.08
N GLN A 110 -2.86 -13.40 11.15
CA GLN A 110 -1.79 -14.40 11.07
C GLN A 110 -2.26 -15.64 10.30
N SER A 111 -3.45 -16.14 10.63
CA SER A 111 -4.05 -17.31 9.96
C SER A 111 -4.24 -17.06 8.46
N LEU A 112 -4.75 -15.88 8.09
CA LEU A 112 -4.90 -15.48 6.69
C LEU A 112 -3.55 -15.38 5.97
N PHE A 113 -2.56 -14.74 6.60
CA PHE A 113 -1.21 -14.58 6.04
C PHE A 113 -0.55 -15.94 5.81
N ASN A 114 -0.55 -16.81 6.81
CA ASN A 114 0.05 -18.15 6.73
C ASN A 114 -0.68 -19.05 5.72
N SER A 115 -1.94 -18.75 5.42
CA SER A 115 -2.73 -19.40 4.36
C SER A 115 -2.58 -18.73 2.98
N SER A 116 -1.64 -17.80 2.81
CA SER A 116 -1.43 -17.02 1.57
C SER A 116 -2.64 -16.17 1.12
N ASN A 117 -3.55 -15.84 2.04
CA ASN A 117 -4.74 -15.02 1.81
C ASN A 117 -4.60 -13.57 2.32
N ALA A 118 -3.45 -13.22 2.89
CA ALA A 118 -3.11 -11.85 3.26
C ALA A 118 -1.65 -11.56 2.93
N ALA A 119 -1.35 -10.29 2.67
CA ALA A 119 0.00 -9.80 2.44
C ALA A 119 0.21 -8.49 3.20
N VAL A 120 1.44 -8.25 3.64
CA VAL A 120 1.85 -6.99 4.26
C VAL A 120 2.67 -6.20 3.25
N LEU A 121 2.31 -4.94 3.03
CA LEU A 121 3.08 -4.00 2.23
C LEU A 121 3.67 -2.95 3.17
N ALA A 122 4.96 -3.07 3.45
CA ALA A 122 5.69 -2.18 4.34
C ALA A 122 6.37 -1.03 3.57
N ASN A 123 6.79 0.00 4.30
CA ASN A 123 7.55 1.15 3.76
C ASN A 123 6.83 1.88 2.61
N VAL A 124 5.51 1.94 2.69
CA VAL A 124 4.66 2.61 1.73
C VAL A 124 4.43 4.06 2.16
N GLY A 125 4.55 5.00 1.22
CA GLY A 125 4.34 6.41 1.46
C GLY A 125 4.22 7.21 0.16
N THR A 126 4.13 8.53 0.28
CA THR A 126 3.82 9.46 -0.81
C THR A 126 5.04 9.92 -1.61
N LEU A 127 6.25 9.48 -1.28
CA LEU A 127 7.47 9.92 -1.97
C LEU A 127 7.40 9.59 -3.47
N VAL A 128 7.71 10.59 -4.30
CA VAL A 128 7.62 10.48 -5.76
C VAL A 128 8.89 9.91 -6.40
N VAL A 129 10.01 9.99 -5.70
CA VAL A 129 11.30 9.45 -6.10
C VAL A 129 12.04 8.90 -4.87
N PRO A 130 12.96 7.93 -5.04
CA PRO A 130 13.87 7.53 -3.97
C PRO A 130 14.56 8.76 -3.36
N THR A 131 14.38 8.97 -2.07
CA THR A 131 14.83 10.17 -1.37
C THR A 131 15.69 9.78 -0.17
N SER A 132 16.95 10.21 -0.16
CA SER A 132 17.83 10.07 1.00
C SER A 132 17.63 11.23 1.98
N GLN A 133 18.03 11.05 3.24
CA GLN A 133 17.97 12.13 4.24
C GLN A 133 18.78 13.37 3.82
N VAL A 134 19.95 13.18 3.19
CA VAL A 134 20.78 14.29 2.69
C VAL A 134 20.08 15.00 1.53
N ALA A 135 19.49 14.26 0.59
CA ALA A 135 18.75 14.84 -0.54
C ALA A 135 17.54 15.64 -0.06
N TYR A 136 16.81 15.11 0.93
CA TYR A 136 15.71 15.81 1.59
C TYR A 136 16.18 17.12 2.24
N ARG A 137 17.25 17.08 3.06
CA ARG A 137 17.78 18.27 3.75
C ARG A 137 18.29 19.34 2.81
N ASN A 138 18.86 18.93 1.67
CA ASN A 138 19.40 19.85 0.66
C ASN A 138 18.35 20.33 -0.34
N GLY A 139 17.11 19.81 -0.29
CA GLY A 139 16.06 20.13 -1.27
C GLY A 139 16.44 19.74 -2.70
N SER A 140 17.25 18.69 -2.87
CA SER A 140 17.88 18.37 -4.16
C SER A 140 17.07 17.39 -5.03
N VAL A 141 15.89 16.97 -4.57
CA VAL A 141 14.97 16.08 -5.30
C VAL A 141 13.54 16.61 -5.17
N PRO A 142 12.66 16.32 -6.14
CA PRO A 142 11.24 16.63 -6.00
C PRO A 142 10.64 15.92 -4.78
N LEU A 143 9.89 16.68 -3.98
CA LEU A 143 9.22 16.17 -2.78
C LEU A 143 7.71 16.42 -2.90
N PRO A 144 6.88 15.54 -2.31
CA PRO A 144 5.47 15.83 -2.09
C PRO A 144 5.24 17.16 -1.36
N PRO A 145 4.13 17.86 -1.64
CA PRO A 145 3.74 19.02 -0.87
C PRO A 145 3.49 18.62 0.59
N HIS A 146 3.82 19.52 1.53
CA HIS A 146 3.51 19.39 2.96
C HIS A 146 3.91 18.03 3.58
N LEU A 147 5.11 17.52 3.24
CA LEU A 147 5.67 16.36 3.93
C LEU A 147 5.59 16.54 5.46
N PHE A 148 5.33 15.45 6.18
CA PHE A 148 5.10 15.39 7.63
C PHE A 148 3.75 15.96 8.13
N SER A 149 2.93 16.59 7.28
CA SER A 149 1.56 16.97 7.64
C SER A 149 0.63 15.77 7.51
N HIS A 150 0.11 15.28 8.64
CA HIS A 150 -0.76 14.10 8.66
C HIS A 150 -1.99 14.25 7.75
N ASN A 151 -2.64 15.42 7.76
CA ASN A 151 -3.83 15.66 6.94
C ASN A 151 -3.49 15.72 5.44
N ASP A 152 -2.43 16.45 5.08
CA ASP A 152 -2.06 16.63 3.67
C ASP A 152 -1.53 15.33 3.06
N GLN A 153 -0.74 14.56 3.82
CA GLN A 153 -0.23 13.26 3.36
C GLN A 153 -1.35 12.22 3.21
N GLN A 154 -2.39 12.23 4.06
CA GLN A 154 -3.57 11.40 3.87
C GLN A 154 -4.33 11.76 2.60
N ALA A 155 -4.58 13.05 2.36
CA ALA A 155 -5.27 13.51 1.16
C ALA A 155 -4.46 13.17 -0.12
N LEU A 156 -3.14 13.30 -0.06
CA LEU A 156 -2.25 12.96 -1.15
C LEU A 156 -2.21 11.44 -1.42
N TRP A 157 -2.21 10.60 -0.37
CA TRP A 157 -2.26 9.15 -0.50
C TRP A 157 -3.54 8.65 -1.18
N GLN A 158 -4.64 9.36 -0.99
CA GLN A 158 -5.92 9.06 -1.64
C GLN A 158 -6.03 9.62 -3.06
N SER A 159 -5.17 10.58 -3.42
CA SER A 159 -5.15 11.23 -4.72
C SER A 159 -4.48 10.35 -5.80
N PRO A 160 -4.85 10.50 -7.09
CA PRO A 160 -4.20 9.80 -8.21
C PRO A 160 -2.85 10.39 -8.61
N SER A 161 -2.37 11.41 -7.90
CA SER A 161 -1.09 12.08 -8.14
C SER A 161 -0.36 12.23 -6.81
N ALA A 162 0.95 11.99 -6.84
CA ALA A 162 1.81 12.17 -5.69
C ALA A 162 2.48 13.57 -5.63
N SER A 163 2.13 14.46 -6.57
CA SER A 163 2.63 15.85 -6.61
C SER A 163 1.61 16.89 -6.19
N ALA A 164 0.32 16.56 -6.15
CA ALA A 164 -0.75 17.47 -5.75
C ALA A 164 -1.97 16.71 -5.25
N VAL A 165 -2.66 17.30 -4.27
CA VAL A 165 -3.96 16.81 -3.82
C VAL A 165 -4.98 17.07 -4.92
N SER A 166 -5.77 16.04 -5.24
CA SER A 166 -6.85 16.08 -6.22
C SER A 166 -8.19 16.21 -5.51
N GLN A 167 -9.22 16.67 -6.22
CA GLN A 167 -10.61 16.55 -5.77
C GLN A 167 -11.19 15.16 -6.03
N GLN A 168 -10.44 14.31 -6.74
CA GLN A 168 -10.80 12.94 -7.09
C GLN A 168 -9.79 11.97 -6.48
N GLY A 169 -10.25 10.81 -6.05
CA GLY A 169 -9.40 9.74 -5.58
C GLY A 169 -9.03 8.75 -6.66
N TRP A 170 -7.93 8.01 -6.45
CA TRP A 170 -7.51 7.00 -7.41
C TRP A 170 -8.49 5.82 -7.50
N LEU A 171 -9.12 5.42 -6.38
CA LEU A 171 -10.07 4.31 -6.40
C LEU A 171 -11.38 4.73 -7.06
N GLY A 172 -11.85 5.97 -6.84
CA GLY A 172 -12.98 6.53 -7.58
C GLY A 172 -12.77 6.50 -9.10
N ARG A 173 -11.58 6.87 -9.59
CA ARG A 173 -11.23 6.76 -11.01
C ARG A 173 -11.21 5.32 -11.51
N VAL A 174 -10.73 4.37 -10.70
CA VAL A 174 -10.76 2.94 -11.03
C VAL A 174 -12.20 2.43 -11.13
N MET A 175 -13.07 2.83 -10.21
CA MET A 175 -14.49 2.45 -10.22
C MET A 175 -15.20 2.92 -11.48
N GLU A 176 -14.89 4.11 -11.98
CA GLU A 176 -15.43 4.62 -13.25
C GLU A 176 -15.01 3.80 -14.47
N LEU A 177 -13.77 3.29 -14.47
CA LEU A 177 -13.27 2.42 -15.55
C LEU A 177 -14.00 1.06 -15.59
N VAL A 178 -14.48 0.59 -14.45
CA VAL A 178 -15.19 -0.70 -14.33
C VAL A 178 -16.70 -0.55 -14.21
N ALA A 179 -17.23 0.68 -14.21
CA ALA A 179 -18.65 0.96 -14.01
C ALA A 179 -19.54 0.28 -15.07
N GLY A 180 -19.05 0.16 -16.31
CA GLY A 180 -19.75 -0.54 -17.39
C GLY A 180 -19.93 -2.04 -17.16
N GLN A 181 -19.23 -2.64 -16.19
CA GLN A 181 -19.41 -4.04 -15.78
C GLN A 181 -20.45 -4.20 -14.67
N ASN A 182 -20.91 -3.09 -14.07
CA ASN A 182 -21.86 -3.10 -12.96
C ASN A 182 -23.31 -2.91 -13.45
N THR A 183 -23.70 -3.62 -14.51
CA THR A 183 -24.94 -3.38 -15.28
C THR A 183 -26.23 -3.78 -14.56
N GLN A 184 -26.16 -4.45 -13.41
CA GLN A 184 -27.33 -4.94 -12.66
C GLN A 184 -27.29 -4.62 -11.15
N SER A 185 -26.51 -3.63 -10.71
CA SER A 185 -26.39 -3.36 -9.27
C SER A 185 -27.55 -2.52 -8.72
N LEU A 186 -28.25 -3.06 -7.73
CA LEU A 186 -29.19 -2.33 -6.87
C LEU A 186 -28.48 -1.42 -5.84
N LEU A 187 -27.16 -1.57 -5.70
CA LEU A 187 -26.33 -0.84 -4.75
C LEU A 187 -25.40 0.16 -5.45
N PRO A 188 -25.09 1.31 -4.83
CA PRO A 188 -24.05 2.20 -5.31
C PRO A 188 -22.71 1.48 -5.47
N SER A 189 -21.98 1.77 -6.54
CA SER A 189 -20.65 1.17 -6.82
C SER A 189 -19.60 1.54 -5.77
N ALA A 190 -19.78 2.67 -5.07
CA ALA A 190 -18.90 3.13 -4.00
C ALA A 190 -19.73 3.51 -2.78
N ILE A 191 -19.44 2.88 -1.64
CA ILE A 191 -20.09 3.13 -0.36
C ILE A 191 -19.02 3.52 0.66
N CYS A 192 -19.26 4.58 1.41
CA CYS A 192 -18.41 5.04 2.50
C CYS A 192 -19.22 5.05 3.79
N LEU A 193 -18.66 4.47 4.86
CA LEU A 193 -19.29 4.44 6.18
C LEU A 193 -19.03 5.70 7.01
N THR A 194 -18.14 6.55 6.51
CA THR A 194 -17.88 7.88 7.05
C THR A 194 -18.28 8.92 6.00
N ASP A 195 -18.41 10.17 6.40
CA ASP A 195 -18.54 11.29 5.48
C ASP A 195 -17.46 11.23 4.38
N GLN A 196 -17.85 11.65 3.17
CA GLN A 196 -17.24 11.33 1.87
C GLN A 196 -15.72 11.10 1.91
N SER A 197 -15.28 9.90 1.50
CA SER A 197 -13.86 9.60 1.33
C SER A 197 -13.35 10.09 -0.02
N LEU A 198 -12.34 10.99 -0.02
CA LEU A 198 -11.62 11.43 -1.22
C LEU A 198 -11.19 10.23 -2.09
N LEU A 199 -10.73 9.14 -1.46
CA LEU A 199 -10.31 7.90 -2.13
C LEU A 199 -11.35 7.40 -3.15
N LEU A 200 -12.63 7.47 -2.80
CA LEU A 200 -13.75 6.94 -3.59
C LEU A 200 -14.37 7.98 -4.53
N THR A 201 -13.98 9.25 -4.44
CA THR A 201 -14.52 10.32 -5.29
C THR A 201 -14.03 10.18 -6.73
N GLY A 202 -14.96 9.92 -7.66
CA GLY A 202 -14.73 9.91 -9.09
C GLY A 202 -14.93 11.27 -9.75
N SER A 203 -14.77 11.33 -11.07
CA SER A 203 -15.02 12.53 -11.87
C SER A 203 -16.51 12.78 -12.17
N THR A 204 -17.31 11.72 -12.16
CA THR A 204 -18.73 11.66 -12.50
C THR A 204 -19.56 10.91 -11.46
N GLN A 205 -18.91 10.13 -10.59
CA GLN A 205 -19.55 9.39 -9.50
C GLN A 205 -19.01 9.82 -8.14
N LEU A 206 -19.90 10.06 -7.19
CA LEU A 206 -19.58 10.32 -5.79
C LEU A 206 -19.89 9.07 -4.94
N PRO A 207 -19.14 8.81 -3.86
CA PRO A 207 -19.47 7.74 -2.95
C PRO A 207 -20.81 8.02 -2.26
N TYR A 208 -21.58 6.96 -2.04
CA TYR A 208 -22.74 7.02 -1.18
C TYR A 208 -22.29 6.95 0.29
N GLY A 209 -22.60 7.98 1.07
CA GLY A 209 -22.37 8.00 2.52
C GLY A 209 -23.53 7.35 3.26
N LEU A 210 -23.22 6.52 4.26
CA LEU A 210 -24.18 5.94 5.20
C LEU A 210 -24.27 6.74 6.50
#